data_AF-A0A2V7KJR3-F1
#
_entry.id   AF-A0A2V7KJR3-F1
#
_cell.length_a   1.000
_cell.length_b   1.000
_cell.length_c   1.000
_cell.angle_alpha   90.00
_cell.angle_beta   90.00
_cell.angle_gamma   90.00
#
_symmetry.space_group_name_H-M   'P 1'
#
loop_
_entity.id
_entity.type
_entity.pdbx_description
1 polymer ?
#
loop_
_entity_poly.entity_id
_entity_poly.type
_entity_poly.pdbx_seq_one_letter_code
_entity_poly.pdbx_strand_id
1 'polypeptide(L)'
;MHDSRYRRFAAALGIVGAAASLSCGETPTSAPSFGAPATLQIVTGGAQIGAAGHELPEPLTVQVLDAAGHGLRGLTVTWTVQGGGTLFARAIPTVTDSVGLVLVDSGRGGQSDRR
;
A
#
# COMPACT_ATOMS: atom_id res chain seq x y z
N MET A 1 35.05 28.73 -23.25
CA MET A 1 35.09 28.35 -24.68
C MET A 1 36.46 27.78 -24.97
N HIS A 2 36.56 26.46 -25.14
CA HIS A 2 37.65 25.78 -25.84
C HIS A 2 37.09 24.42 -26.27
N ASP A 3 36.49 24.41 -27.47
CA ASP A 3 36.22 23.19 -28.20
C ASP A 3 37.55 22.59 -28.66
N SER A 4 37.78 21.32 -28.38
CA SER A 4 38.91 20.58 -28.94
C SER A 4 38.44 19.26 -29.51
N ARG A 5 38.33 19.29 -30.84
CA ARG A 5 38.01 18.21 -31.75
C ARG A 5 39.17 17.21 -31.72
N TYR A 6 38.97 16.05 -31.09
CA TYR A 6 39.96 14.97 -31.15
C TYR A 6 39.68 14.05 -32.34
N ARG A 7 40.68 14.02 -33.22
CA ARG A 7 40.77 13.30 -34.49
C ARG A 7 40.82 11.80 -34.25
N ARG A 8 40.13 11.06 -35.13
CA ARG A 8 40.17 9.59 -35.22
C ARG A 8 41.50 9.15 -35.85
N PHE A 9 42.14 8.13 -35.29
CA PHE A 9 43.14 7.30 -35.98
C PHE A 9 42.88 5.82 -35.68
N ALA A 10 43.19 5.01 -36.68
CA ALA A 10 42.55 3.74 -36.98
C ALA A 10 43.14 2.52 -36.25
N ALA A 11 42.27 1.51 -36.12
CA ALA A 11 42.47 0.07 -36.35
C ALA A 11 43.71 -0.64 -35.80
N ALA A 12 43.47 -1.69 -35.00
CA ALA A 12 44.23 -2.93 -35.09
C ALA A 12 43.31 -4.14 -34.82
N LEU A 13 43.45 -5.15 -35.69
CA LEU A 13 42.72 -6.41 -35.76
C LEU A 13 43.17 -7.42 -34.69
N GLY A 14 42.20 -8.19 -34.17
CA GLY A 14 42.38 -9.59 -33.80
C GLY A 14 42.68 -9.92 -32.33
N ILE A 15 41.76 -10.65 -31.66
CA ILE A 15 41.85 -12.10 -31.42
C ILE A 15 40.57 -12.55 -30.68
N VAL A 16 40.09 -13.73 -31.09
CA VAL A 16 38.95 -14.48 -30.57
C VAL A 16 39.18 -14.94 -29.13
N GLY A 17 38.12 -14.89 -28.30
CA GLY A 17 37.92 -15.91 -27.26
C GLY A 17 38.14 -15.49 -25.80
N ALA A 18 37.13 -14.85 -25.22
CA ALA A 18 36.71 -15.16 -23.84
C ALA A 18 35.20 -14.92 -23.78
N ALA A 19 34.42 -16.00 -23.73
CA ALA A 19 33.01 -15.90 -23.43
C ALA A 19 32.88 -15.36 -22.01
N ALA A 20 32.75 -14.05 -21.86
CA ALA A 20 32.27 -13.45 -20.63
C ALA A 20 30.80 -13.83 -20.53
N SER A 21 30.50 -14.96 -19.90
CA SER A 21 29.19 -15.16 -19.30
C SER A 21 29.05 -14.13 -18.19
N LEU A 22 28.63 -12.93 -18.57
CA LEU A 22 27.85 -12.04 -17.72
C LEU A 22 26.52 -12.77 -17.50
N SER A 23 26.56 -13.88 -16.75
CA SER A 23 25.37 -14.40 -16.12
C SER A 23 25.03 -13.37 -15.06
N CYS A 24 24.30 -12.33 -15.49
CA CYS A 24 23.46 -11.57 -14.61
C CYS A 24 22.66 -12.62 -13.85
N GLY A 25 23.01 -12.83 -12.58
CA GLY A 25 22.22 -13.66 -11.71
C GLY A 25 20.90 -12.94 -11.54
N GLU A 26 19.96 -13.15 -12.45
CA GLU A 26 18.55 -12.94 -12.17
C GLU A 26 18.21 -13.97 -11.10
N THR A 27 18.52 -13.65 -9.84
CA THR A 27 17.77 -14.23 -8.73
C THR A 27 16.32 -13.89 -9.03
N PRO A 28 15.46 -14.87 -9.36
CA PRO A 28 14.04 -14.58 -9.46
C PRO A 28 13.65 -14.07 -8.09
N THR A 29 13.38 -12.76 -8.00
CA THR A 29 12.80 -12.19 -6.80
C THR A 29 11.40 -12.77 -6.74
N SER A 30 11.26 -13.90 -6.06
CA SER A 30 9.97 -14.50 -5.79
C SER A 30 9.18 -13.47 -5.00
N ALA A 31 8.11 -12.95 -5.59
CA ALA A 31 7.24 -12.03 -4.87
C ALA A 31 6.75 -12.73 -3.60
N PRO A 32 6.66 -12.03 -2.45
CA PRO A 32 6.08 -12.62 -1.26
C PRO A 32 4.68 -13.15 -1.61
N SER A 33 4.49 -14.46 -1.48
CA SER A 33 3.20 -15.10 -1.66
C SER A 33 2.47 -15.00 -0.33
N PHE A 34 1.55 -14.04 -0.25
CA PHE A 34 0.69 -13.91 0.92
C PHE A 34 -0.47 -14.91 0.86
N GLY A 35 -0.90 -15.41 2.03
CA GLY A 35 -2.03 -16.33 2.13
C GLY A 35 -3.38 -15.66 1.91
N ALA A 36 -4.46 -16.45 1.96
CA ALA A 36 -5.81 -15.91 2.02
C ALA A 36 -6.03 -15.08 3.30
N PRO A 37 -6.93 -14.07 3.28
CA PRO A 37 -7.28 -13.32 4.47
C PRO A 37 -7.83 -14.24 5.56
N ALA A 38 -7.23 -14.17 6.74
CA ALA A 38 -7.59 -15.00 7.88
C ALA A 38 -8.04 -14.17 9.09
N THR A 39 -7.55 -12.94 9.24
CA THR A 39 -7.82 -12.14 10.44
C THR A 39 -8.00 -10.66 10.12
N LEU A 40 -8.95 -10.04 10.81
CA LEU A 40 -9.16 -8.59 10.87
C LEU A 40 -8.84 -8.11 12.29
N GLN A 41 -7.87 -7.23 12.44
CA GLN A 41 -7.44 -6.70 13.73
C GLN A 41 -7.71 -5.21 13.80
N ILE A 42 -8.30 -4.74 14.91
CA ILE A 42 -8.40 -3.30 15.19
C ILE A 42 -7.06 -2.83 15.75
N VAL A 43 -6.46 -1.84 15.10
CA VAL A 43 -5.18 -1.23 15.51
C VAL A 43 -5.42 -0.02 16.40
N THR A 44 -6.37 0.85 16.03
CA THR A 44 -6.75 2.05 16.79
C THR A 44 -8.25 2.30 16.72
N GLY A 45 -8.79 3.08 17.66
CA GLY A 45 -10.17 3.56 17.61
C GLY A 45 -11.23 2.48 17.85
N GLY A 46 -10.87 1.35 18.45
CA GLY A 46 -11.80 0.31 18.86
C GLY A 46 -12.61 0.70 20.09
N ALA A 47 -13.87 0.24 20.16
CA ALA A 47 -14.75 0.37 21.33
C ALA A 47 -14.88 1.79 21.91
N GLN A 48 -14.80 2.81 21.06
CA GLN A 48 -14.89 4.20 21.49
C GLN A 48 -16.30 4.59 21.93
N ILE A 49 -16.37 5.46 22.93
CA ILE A 49 -17.61 6.03 23.43
C ILE A 49 -17.53 7.54 23.22
N GLY A 50 -18.51 8.08 22.51
CA GLY A 50 -18.65 9.52 22.28
C GLY A 50 -20.07 9.96 22.57
N ALA A 51 -20.23 11.26 22.83
CA ALA A 51 -21.56 11.86 22.88
C ALA A 51 -22.24 11.73 21.51
N ALA A 52 -23.53 11.41 21.49
CA ALA A 52 -24.29 11.34 20.24
C ALA A 52 -24.15 12.65 19.44
N GLY A 53 -23.98 12.53 18.12
CA GLY A 53 -23.78 13.68 17.23
C GLY A 53 -22.39 14.36 17.33
N HIS A 54 -21.43 13.74 18.02
CA HIS A 54 -20.02 14.16 18.00
C HIS A 54 -19.16 13.13 17.28
N GLU A 55 -18.07 13.60 16.68
CA GLU A 55 -17.02 12.75 16.14
C GLU A 55 -16.34 11.99 17.28
N LEU A 56 -15.99 10.72 17.05
CA LEU A 56 -15.24 9.93 18.01
C LEU A 56 -13.79 10.44 18.09
N PRO A 57 -13.15 10.38 19.27
CA PRO A 57 -11.83 11.00 19.48
C PRO A 57 -10.71 10.43 18.61
N GLU A 58 -10.78 9.16 18.25
CA GLU A 58 -9.76 8.47 17.45
C GLU A 58 -10.36 7.92 16.15
N PRO A 59 -9.60 7.95 15.04
CA PRO A 59 -9.99 7.25 13.83
C PRO A 59 -9.91 5.73 14.03
N LEU A 60 -10.79 5.00 13.34
CA LEU A 60 -10.79 3.54 13.35
C LEU A 60 -9.77 3.05 12.30
N THR A 61 -8.73 2.37 12.77
CA THR A 61 -7.75 1.71 11.91
C THR A 61 -7.87 0.21 12.07
N VAL A 62 -7.94 -0.50 10.94
CA VAL A 62 -8.02 -1.97 10.90
C VAL A 62 -6.90 -2.52 10.03
N GLN A 63 -6.36 -3.67 10.42
CA GLN A 63 -5.36 -4.41 9.67
C GLN A 63 -5.94 -5.75 9.20
N VAL A 64 -5.73 -6.08 7.93
CA VAL A 64 -6.04 -7.40 7.37
C VAL A 64 -4.77 -8.23 7.30
N LEU A 65 -4.83 -9.43 7.89
CA LEU A 65 -3.71 -10.35 8.01
C LEU A 65 -4.05 -11.72 7.39
N ASP A 66 -3.03 -12.39 6.84
CA ASP A 66 -3.10 -13.81 6.52
C ASP A 66 -2.93 -14.70 7.78
N ALA A 67 -3.06 -16.00 7.62
CA ALA A 67 -2.91 -16.96 8.72
C ALA A 67 -1.48 -17.02 9.31
N ALA A 68 -0.49 -16.48 8.60
CA ALA A 68 0.89 -16.36 9.06
C ALA A 68 1.18 -15.00 9.73
N GLY A 69 0.20 -14.08 9.76
CA GLY A 69 0.35 -12.74 10.34
C GLY A 69 0.91 -11.69 9.40
N HIS A 70 0.94 -11.95 8.08
CA HIS A 70 1.38 -10.95 7.10
C HIS A 70 0.24 -10.02 6.69
N GLY A 71 0.54 -8.72 6.62
CA GLY A 71 -0.37 -7.71 6.09
C GLY A 71 -0.73 -7.94 4.63
N LEU A 72 -2.03 -7.98 4.35
CA LEU A 72 -2.56 -8.22 3.01
C LEU A 72 -2.93 -6.92 2.31
N ARG A 73 -2.21 -6.59 1.24
CA ARG A 73 -2.47 -5.42 0.39
C ARG A 73 -3.57 -5.65 -0.63
N GLY A 74 -4.24 -4.57 -1.04
CA GLY A 74 -5.16 -4.60 -2.18
C GLY A 74 -6.52 -5.23 -1.89
N LEU A 75 -6.86 -5.46 -0.62
CA LEU A 75 -8.14 -6.04 -0.21
C LEU A 75 -9.17 -4.94 0.04
N THR A 76 -10.36 -5.10 -0.53
CA THR A 76 -11.50 -4.22 -0.26
C THR A 76 -12.09 -4.53 1.10
N VAL A 77 -12.20 -3.51 1.96
CA VAL A 77 -12.85 -3.61 3.27
C VAL A 77 -14.20 -2.91 3.23
N THR A 78 -15.24 -3.65 3.59
CA THR A 78 -16.63 -3.18 3.68
C THR A 78 -16.97 -2.86 5.13
N TRP A 79 -17.57 -1.70 5.36
CA TRP A 79 -17.94 -1.21 6.69
C TRP A 79 -19.45 -1.17 6.84
N THR A 80 -19.94 -1.60 8.00
CA THR A 80 -21.34 -1.48 8.38
C THR A 80 -21.44 -0.78 9.71
N VAL A 81 -22.13 0.36 9.75
CA VAL A 81 -22.43 1.06 11.01
C VAL A 81 -23.72 0.52 11.59
N GLN A 82 -23.67 0.06 12.83
CA GLN A 82 -24.84 -0.34 13.61
C GLN A 82 -25.19 0.81 14.56
N GLY A 83 -26.34 1.47 14.35
CA GLY A 83 -26.79 2.62 15.16
C GLY A 83 -26.78 3.96 14.41
N GLY A 84 -26.72 5.07 15.15
CA GLY A 84 -26.85 6.43 14.61
C GLY A 84 -25.54 7.16 14.24
N GLY A 85 -24.41 6.45 14.22
CA GLY A 85 -23.11 7.01 13.83
C GLY A 85 -22.95 7.12 12.31
N THR A 86 -21.91 7.84 11.86
CA THR A 86 -21.46 7.82 10.47
C THR A 86 -19.97 7.48 10.40
N LEU A 87 -19.58 6.79 9.33
CA LEU A 87 -18.17 6.51 8.99
C LEU A 87 -17.85 7.20 7.67
N PHE A 88 -16.67 7.83 7.62
CA PHE A 88 -16.12 8.48 6.45
C PHE A 88 -14.91 7.69 5.98
N ALA A 89 -15.07 7.01 4.84
CA ALA A 89 -13.96 6.35 4.19
C ALA A 89 -13.08 7.39 3.48
N ARG A 90 -11.77 7.32 3.68
CA ARG A 90 -10.82 8.22 2.99
C ARG A 90 -10.69 7.91 1.50
N ALA A 91 -11.05 6.70 1.09
CA ALA A 91 -11.08 6.24 -0.29
C ALA A 91 -12.25 5.29 -0.50
N ILE A 92 -12.86 5.33 -1.69
CA ILE A 92 -13.94 4.43 -2.10
C ILE A 92 -13.50 3.78 -3.42
N PRO A 93 -13.32 2.44 -3.47
CA PRO A 93 -13.42 1.49 -2.35
C PRO A 93 -12.32 1.71 -1.30
N THR A 94 -12.59 1.32 -0.04
CA THR A 94 -11.56 1.28 1.00
C THR A 94 -10.67 0.06 0.76
N VAL A 95 -9.41 0.28 0.41
CA VAL A 95 -8.47 -0.78 0.03
C VAL A 95 -7.27 -0.77 0.97
N THR A 96 -6.82 -1.96 1.39
CA THR A 96 -5.66 -2.11 2.27
C THR A 96 -4.34 -1.74 1.61
N ASP A 97 -3.44 -1.12 2.38
CA ASP A 97 -2.09 -0.73 1.93
C ASP A 97 -1.08 -1.89 1.96
N SER A 98 0.21 -1.60 1.73
CA SER A 98 1.28 -2.59 1.70
C SER A 98 1.49 -3.39 2.99
N VAL A 99 0.98 -2.92 4.12
CA VAL A 99 1.04 -3.61 5.42
C VAL A 99 -0.34 -4.10 5.88
N GLY A 100 -1.34 -4.06 4.99
CA GLY A 100 -2.70 -4.52 5.26
C GLY A 100 -3.55 -3.52 6.03
N LEU A 101 -3.12 -2.27 6.18
CA LEU A 101 -3.85 -1.28 6.96
C LEU A 101 -4.91 -0.56 6.12
N VAL A 102 -5.99 -0.20 6.80
CA VAL A 102 -7.05 0.65 6.30
C VAL A 102 -7.54 1.56 7.42
N LEU A 103 -7.82 2.82 7.10
CA LEU A 103 -8.28 3.83 8.05
C LEU A 103 -9.61 4.42 7.58
N VAL A 104 -10.55 4.56 8.52
CA VAL A 104 -11.78 5.31 8.35
C VAL A 104 -11.93 6.30 9.48
N ASP A 105 -12.35 7.52 9.15
CA ASP A 105 -12.70 8.51 10.15
C ASP A 105 -14.15 8.28 10.59
N SER A 106 -14.45 8.54 11.85
CA SER A 106 -15.85 8.66 12.26
C SER A 106 -16.36 10.03 11.82
N GLY A 107 -17.67 10.24 11.74
CA GLY A 107 -18.10 11.63 11.70
C GLY A 107 -19.50 11.89 12.21
N ARG A 108 -19.91 13.14 12.00
CA ARG A 108 -21.20 13.65 12.46
C ARG A 108 -22.32 13.03 11.64
N GLY A 109 -23.38 12.57 12.32
CA GLY A 109 -24.68 12.43 11.68
C GLY A 109 -25.16 13.81 11.24
N GLY A 110 -25.00 14.14 9.96
CA GLY A 110 -25.49 15.38 9.37
C GLY A 110 -24.48 16.10 8.48
N GLN A 111 -24.24 15.57 7.28
CA GLN A 111 -23.81 16.41 6.16
C GLN A 111 -25.00 16.51 5.19
N SER A 112 -25.94 17.39 5.55
CA SER A 112 -26.87 17.95 4.57
C SER A 112 -26.03 18.77 3.59
N ASP A 113 -25.71 18.17 2.45
CA ASP A 113 -25.36 18.92 1.26
C ASP A 113 -26.56 19.81 0.91
N ARG A 114 -26.45 21.10 1.23
CA ARG A 114 -27.34 22.14 0.71
C ARG A 114 -26.56 22.91 -0.32
N ARG A 115 -26.88 22.69 -1.60
CA ARG A 115 -27.03 23.75 -2.60
C ARG A 115 -28.17 23.43 -3.54
#